data_AF-A0A6J5TJ37-F1
#
_entry.id   AF-A0A6J5TJ37-F1
#
_cell.length_a   1.000
_cell.length_b   1.000
_cell.length_c   1.000
_cell.angle_alpha   90.00
_cell.angle_beta   90.00
_cell.angle_gamma   90.00
#
_symmetry.space_group_name_H-M   'P 1'
#
loop_
_entity.id
_entity.type
_entity.pdbx_description
1 polymer ?
#
loop_
_entity_poly.entity_id
_entity_poly.type
_entity_poly.pdbx_seq_one_letter_code
_entity_poly.pdbx_strand_id
1 'polypeptide(L)'
;MENSILGIPTLPAFFSIFLLIYLFAYFVVFRNWGPKHRPEASSCLISLAHGPTAAIMSMYSILHSHKAPTFASPNDTFQNTILEFSIAYFFLDLLHYLFFFPSDVLFILHHLATLYVFTTCRYVVHHGAYAILVLLFLAEITSGCQNVWTLASYRRADSPAAAKLYDFLSPRFYVFYSVFRGFLGPLFMFKLGLFYASGAAEPKIPRWAWVSWMVVILIAIGLSILWVLNLWIDWHRNKVQKKET
;
A
#
# COMPACT_ATOMS: atom_id res chain seq x y z
N MET A 1 -40.50 -2.99 3.27
CA MET A 1 -39.76 -4.26 3.22
C MET A 1 -38.36 -3.97 3.73
N GLU A 2 -38.22 -4.07 5.05
CA GLU A 2 -36.95 -3.96 5.76
C GLU A 2 -36.04 -5.10 5.31
N ASN A 3 -35.00 -4.76 4.55
CA ASN A 3 -33.84 -5.62 4.45
C ASN A 3 -32.82 -5.04 5.41
N SER A 4 -32.53 -5.77 6.48
CA SER A 4 -31.46 -5.49 7.43
C SER A 4 -30.16 -5.26 6.67
N ILE A 5 -29.78 -3.99 6.50
CA ILE A 5 -28.43 -3.62 6.07
C ILE A 5 -27.54 -4.01 7.24
N LEU A 6 -26.97 -5.20 7.20
CA LEU A 6 -25.77 -5.51 7.95
C LEU A 6 -24.78 -4.39 7.58
N GLY A 7 -24.56 -3.45 8.49
CA GLY A 7 -23.95 -2.16 8.19
C GLY A 7 -22.62 -2.34 7.48
N ILE A 8 -22.50 -1.78 6.28
CA ILE A 8 -21.20 -1.67 5.61
C ILE A 8 -20.29 -0.94 6.60
N PRO A 9 -19.14 -1.53 7.00
CA PRO A 9 -18.29 -0.92 8.01
C PRO A 9 -17.88 0.47 7.55
N THR A 10 -18.00 1.43 8.45
CA THR A 10 -17.64 2.83 8.21
C THR A 10 -16.15 3.04 8.48
N LEU A 11 -15.58 4.14 7.97
CA LEU A 11 -14.20 4.54 8.26
C LEU A 11 -13.80 4.42 9.76
N PRO A 12 -14.60 4.90 10.75
CA PRO A 12 -14.29 4.69 12.16
C PRO A 12 -14.23 3.22 12.58
N ALA A 13 -15.11 2.37 12.06
CA ALA A 13 -15.12 0.94 12.38
C ALA A 13 -13.85 0.25 11.85
N PHE A 14 -13.45 0.54 10.62
CA PHE A 14 -12.19 0.03 10.08
C PHE A 14 -10.98 0.54 10.87
N PHE A 15 -10.97 1.82 11.25
CA PHE A 15 -9.91 2.37 12.09
C PHE A 15 -9.81 1.64 13.43
N SER A 16 -10.94 1.39 14.10
CA SER A 16 -10.98 0.61 15.33
C SER A 16 -10.46 -0.81 15.13
N ILE A 17 -10.80 -1.48 14.02
CA ILE A 17 -10.28 -2.82 13.71
C ILE A 17 -8.75 -2.79 13.59
N PHE A 18 -8.19 -1.87 12.80
CA PHE A 18 -6.74 -1.77 12.66
C PHE A 18 -6.05 -1.39 13.97
N LEU A 19 -6.67 -0.52 14.77
CA LEU A 19 -6.15 -0.15 16.09
C LEU A 19 -6.09 -1.38 17.01
N LEU A 20 -7.15 -2.18 17.04
CA LEU A 20 -7.18 -3.42 17.83
C LEU A 20 -6.12 -4.43 17.35
N ILE A 21 -5.94 -4.57 16.03
CA ILE A 21 -4.87 -5.42 15.47
C ILE A 21 -3.50 -4.89 15.90
N TYR A 22 -3.26 -3.57 15.82
CA TYR A 22 -2.00 -2.96 16.25
C TYR A 22 -1.72 -3.20 17.74
N LEU A 23 -2.71 -2.96 18.61
CA LEU A 23 -2.59 -3.16 20.05
C LEU A 23 -2.36 -4.65 20.38
N PHE A 24 -3.07 -5.56 19.71
CA PHE A 24 -2.85 -7.00 19.84
C PHE A 24 -1.44 -7.39 19.38
N ALA A 25 -0.97 -6.86 18.26
CA ALA A 25 0.39 -7.07 17.77
C ALA A 25 1.42 -6.61 18.82
N TYR A 26 1.25 -5.41 19.34
CA TYR A 26 2.19 -4.78 20.25
C TYR A 26 2.25 -5.45 21.63
N PHE A 27 1.08 -5.69 22.24
CA PHE A 27 0.97 -6.18 23.61
C PHE A 27 0.96 -7.71 23.73
N VAL A 28 0.63 -8.44 22.66
CA VAL A 28 0.49 -9.90 22.70
C VAL A 28 1.52 -10.58 21.78
N VAL A 29 1.49 -10.31 20.48
CA VAL A 29 2.32 -11.05 19.49
C VAL A 29 3.81 -10.72 19.66
N PHE A 30 4.14 -9.44 19.70
CA PHE A 30 5.51 -8.92 19.76
C PHE A 30 5.90 -8.45 21.16
N ARG A 31 5.19 -8.89 22.20
CA ARG A 31 5.43 -8.48 23.60
C ARG A 31 6.87 -8.73 24.08
N ASN A 32 7.51 -9.75 23.52
CA ASN A 32 8.89 -10.14 23.85
C ASN A 32 9.94 -9.50 22.92
N TRP A 33 9.52 -8.70 21.94
CA TRP A 33 10.44 -7.97 21.07
C TRP A 33 10.91 -6.70 21.78
N GLY A 34 12.17 -6.31 21.54
CA GLY A 34 12.74 -5.10 22.13
C GLY A 34 12.02 -3.82 21.66
N PRO A 35 12.17 -2.71 22.41
CA PRO A 35 11.45 -1.45 22.13
C PRO A 35 11.77 -0.87 20.75
N LYS A 36 12.93 -1.23 20.17
CA LYS A 36 13.33 -0.81 18.83
C LYS A 36 12.44 -1.39 17.73
N HIS A 37 12.19 -2.70 17.74
CA HIS A 37 11.51 -3.40 16.64
C HIS A 37 10.05 -3.74 16.94
N ARG A 38 9.62 -3.68 18.21
CA ARG A 38 8.23 -4.00 18.58
C ARG A 38 7.22 -3.08 17.88
N PRO A 39 7.38 -1.74 17.87
CA PRO A 39 6.47 -0.87 17.14
C PRO A 39 6.45 -1.20 15.64
N GLU A 40 7.61 -1.31 14.98
CA GLU A 40 7.71 -1.60 13.53
C GLU A 40 7.07 -2.94 13.18
N ALA A 41 7.31 -3.98 13.98
CA ALA A 41 6.70 -5.29 13.78
C ALA A 41 5.18 -5.25 13.93
N SER A 42 4.67 -4.39 14.82
CA SER A 42 3.23 -4.17 15.00
C SER A 42 2.62 -3.45 13.80
N SER A 43 3.31 -2.45 13.24
CA SER A 43 2.96 -1.82 11.96
C SER A 43 2.97 -2.84 10.81
N CYS A 44 3.98 -3.70 10.73
CA CYS A 44 4.02 -4.78 9.74
C CYS A 44 2.81 -5.72 9.83
N LEU A 45 2.30 -6.00 11.04
CA LEU A 45 1.12 -6.87 11.20
C LEU A 45 -0.18 -6.20 10.73
N ILE A 46 -0.38 -4.91 11.01
CA ILE A 46 -1.54 -4.19 10.45
C ILE A 46 -1.44 -4.08 8.92
N SER A 47 -0.22 -3.89 8.38
CA SER A 47 0.02 -3.89 6.94
C SER A 47 -0.25 -5.28 6.31
N LEU A 48 0.08 -6.37 7.00
CA LEU A 48 -0.29 -7.73 6.59
C LEU A 48 -1.79 -7.99 6.62
N ALA A 49 -2.53 -7.35 7.53
CA ALA A 49 -3.99 -7.44 7.57
C ALA A 49 -4.64 -6.60 6.46
N HIS A 50 -4.07 -5.42 6.16
CA HIS A 50 -4.57 -4.51 5.13
C HIS A 50 -4.22 -4.99 3.73
N GLY A 51 -2.94 -5.10 3.41
CA GLY A 51 -2.46 -5.15 2.03
C GLY A 51 -3.00 -6.32 1.20
N PRO A 52 -2.81 -7.58 1.62
CA PRO A 52 -3.42 -8.73 0.96
C PRO A 52 -4.93 -8.61 0.80
N THR A 53 -5.63 -8.13 1.83
CA THR A 53 -7.09 -7.94 1.81
C THR A 53 -7.48 -6.86 0.79
N ALA A 54 -6.80 -5.71 0.79
CA ALA A 54 -7.01 -4.61 -0.14
C ALA A 54 -6.72 -5.03 -1.59
N ALA A 55 -5.66 -5.81 -1.83
CA ALA A 55 -5.33 -6.36 -3.14
C ALA A 55 -6.44 -7.30 -3.65
N ILE A 56 -6.91 -8.22 -2.81
CA ILE A 56 -7.99 -9.16 -3.16
C ILE A 56 -9.29 -8.41 -3.43
N MET A 57 -9.70 -7.49 -2.55
CA MET A 57 -10.92 -6.70 -2.74
C MET A 57 -10.84 -5.82 -3.99
N SER A 58 -9.69 -5.18 -4.24
CA SER A 58 -9.49 -4.36 -5.45
C SER A 58 -9.56 -5.20 -6.71
N MET A 59 -8.88 -6.35 -6.74
CA MET A 59 -8.96 -7.29 -7.85
C MET A 59 -10.40 -7.76 -8.09
N TYR A 60 -11.12 -8.13 -7.03
CA TYR A 60 -12.52 -8.51 -7.11
C TYR A 60 -13.38 -7.39 -7.71
N SER A 61 -13.21 -6.16 -7.23
CA SER A 61 -13.92 -4.96 -7.73
C SER A 61 -13.65 -4.71 -9.21
N ILE A 62 -12.40 -4.87 -9.65
CA ILE A 62 -11.98 -4.69 -11.04
C ILE A 62 -12.61 -5.77 -11.95
N LEU A 63 -12.56 -7.03 -11.53
CA LEU A 63 -13.03 -8.17 -12.34
C LEU A 63 -14.55 -8.28 -12.42
N HIS A 64 -15.27 -7.87 -11.37
CA HIS A 64 -16.72 -8.01 -11.26
C HIS A 64 -17.46 -6.68 -11.44
N SER A 65 -16.80 -5.66 -12.00
CA SER A 65 -17.47 -4.40 -12.26
C SER A 65 -18.60 -4.61 -13.28
N HIS A 66 -19.84 -4.41 -12.83
CA HIS A 66 -21.06 -4.62 -13.64
C HIS A 66 -21.18 -3.69 -14.86
N LYS A 67 -20.31 -2.69 -14.98
CA LYS A 67 -20.23 -1.75 -16.09
C LYS A 67 -18.79 -1.75 -16.60
N ALA A 68 -18.56 -1.62 -17.91
CA ALA A 68 -17.22 -1.35 -18.45
C ALA A 68 -16.76 0.03 -17.94
N PRO A 69 -15.94 0.10 -16.87
CA PRO A 69 -15.70 1.36 -16.20
C PRO A 69 -14.60 2.12 -16.94
N THR A 70 -14.79 3.42 -17.14
CA THR A 70 -13.70 4.30 -17.56
C THR A 70 -12.95 4.81 -16.33
N PHE A 71 -11.78 5.41 -16.51
CA PHE A 71 -11.03 6.01 -15.39
C PHE A 71 -11.73 7.21 -14.74
N ALA A 72 -12.83 7.71 -15.31
CA ALA A 72 -13.67 8.77 -14.73
C ALA A 72 -15.07 8.29 -14.35
N SER A 73 -15.30 6.97 -14.28
CA SER A 73 -16.54 6.40 -13.77
C SER A 73 -16.82 6.87 -12.33
N PRO A 74 -18.10 7.03 -11.95
CA PRO A 74 -18.48 7.29 -10.57
C PRO A 74 -18.06 6.12 -9.69
N ASN A 75 -17.68 6.43 -8.45
CA ASN A 75 -17.31 5.42 -7.47
C ASN A 75 -18.56 4.62 -7.06
N ASP A 76 -18.49 3.29 -7.15
CA ASP A 76 -19.54 2.44 -6.60
C ASP A 76 -19.38 2.24 -5.08
N THR A 77 -20.40 1.65 -4.45
CA THR A 77 -20.42 1.41 -3.01
C THR A 77 -19.26 0.54 -2.54
N PHE A 78 -18.90 -0.51 -3.29
CA PHE A 78 -17.84 -1.43 -2.90
C PHE A 78 -16.46 -0.78 -3.04
N GLN A 79 -16.24 0.00 -4.10
CA GLN A 79 -15.04 0.81 -4.29
C GLN A 79 -14.87 1.81 -3.14
N ASN A 80 -15.96 2.46 -2.72
CA ASN A 80 -15.95 3.35 -1.57
C ASN A 80 -15.59 2.62 -0.26
N THR A 81 -16.09 1.40 -0.05
CA THR A 81 -15.69 0.56 1.10
C THR A 81 -14.20 0.23 1.08
N ILE A 82 -13.62 -0.11 -0.09
CA ILE A 82 -12.18 -0.41 -0.22
C ILE A 82 -11.34 0.85 0.07
N LEU A 83 -11.78 2.01 -0.41
CA LEU A 83 -11.13 3.29 -0.12
C LEU A 83 -11.17 3.59 1.37
N GLU A 84 -12.32 3.43 2.04
CA GLU A 84 -12.44 3.66 3.49
C GLU A 84 -11.61 2.68 4.32
N PHE A 85 -11.60 1.40 3.95
CA PHE A 85 -10.72 0.38 4.54
C PHE A 85 -9.25 0.80 4.45
N SER A 86 -8.83 1.30 3.28
CA SER A 86 -7.45 1.70 3.06
C SER A 86 -7.11 3.02 3.73
N ILE A 87 -8.01 4.01 3.74
CA ILE A 87 -7.83 5.27 4.48
C ILE A 87 -7.65 4.98 5.97
N ALA A 88 -8.44 4.09 6.56
CA ALA A 88 -8.31 3.69 7.96
C ALA A 88 -6.92 3.12 8.27
N TYR A 89 -6.42 2.20 7.44
CA TYR A 89 -5.08 1.62 7.59
C TYR A 89 -3.99 2.70 7.47
N PHE A 90 -3.96 3.44 6.36
CA PHE A 90 -2.92 4.44 6.11
C PHE A 90 -2.93 5.54 7.18
N PHE A 91 -4.11 5.86 7.74
CA PHE A 91 -4.20 6.83 8.82
C PHE A 91 -3.60 6.30 10.12
N LEU A 92 -3.94 5.07 10.51
CA LEU A 92 -3.34 4.47 11.71
C LEU A 92 -1.82 4.30 11.57
N ASP A 93 -1.36 3.85 10.39
CA ASP A 93 0.07 3.63 10.15
C ASP A 93 0.84 4.95 10.06
N LEU A 94 0.22 6.02 9.54
CA LEU A 94 0.77 7.37 9.63
C LEU A 94 0.96 7.81 11.09
N LEU A 95 -0.04 7.60 11.96
CA LEU A 95 0.10 7.90 13.39
C LEU A 95 1.25 7.11 14.00
N HIS A 96 1.39 5.84 13.66
CA HIS A 96 2.52 5.00 14.08
C HIS A 96 3.87 5.66 13.72
N TYR A 97 4.08 6.05 12.46
CA TYR A 97 5.32 6.71 12.05
C TYR A 97 5.53 8.04 12.77
N LEU A 98 4.50 8.88 12.91
CA LEU A 98 4.61 10.17 13.60
C LEU A 98 5.02 10.02 15.08
N PHE A 99 4.53 8.98 15.76
CA PHE A 99 4.82 8.77 17.19
C PHE A 99 6.13 8.01 17.44
N PHE A 100 6.43 6.99 16.65
CA PHE A 100 7.55 6.08 16.92
C PHE A 100 8.76 6.31 16.02
N PHE A 101 8.57 6.83 14.81
CA PHE A 101 9.63 6.99 13.79
C PHE A 101 9.54 8.34 13.04
N PRO A 102 9.55 9.49 13.75
CA PRO A 102 9.37 10.80 13.12
C PRO A 102 10.50 11.17 12.14
N SER A 103 11.64 10.48 12.20
CA SER A 103 12.74 10.62 11.26
C SER A 103 12.48 9.96 9.90
N ASP A 104 11.48 9.07 9.80
CA ASP A 104 11.18 8.32 8.57
C ASP A 104 10.29 9.14 7.63
N VAL A 105 10.79 10.33 7.26
CA VAL A 105 10.08 11.35 6.48
C VAL A 105 9.53 10.79 5.17
N LEU A 106 10.27 9.88 4.50
CA LEU A 106 9.81 9.28 3.25
C LEU A 106 8.53 8.44 3.45
N PHE A 107 8.46 7.65 4.52
CA PHE A 107 7.26 6.85 4.82
C PHE A 107 6.10 7.75 5.24
N ILE A 108 6.37 8.76 6.08
CA ILE A 108 5.35 9.75 6.48
C ILE A 108 4.76 10.47 5.26
N LEU A 109 5.61 10.98 4.37
CA LEU A 109 5.16 11.65 3.15
C LEU A 109 4.41 10.70 2.21
N HIS A 110 4.85 9.44 2.09
CA HIS A 110 4.15 8.43 1.30
C HIS A 110 2.73 8.17 1.83
N HIS A 111 2.57 8.06 3.15
CA HIS A 111 1.26 7.84 3.77
C HIS A 111 0.36 9.06 3.61
N LEU A 112 0.89 10.27 3.81
CA LEU A 112 0.15 11.52 3.58
C LEU A 112 -0.29 11.66 2.11
N ALA A 113 0.60 11.36 1.17
CA ALA A 113 0.31 11.34 -0.26
C ALA A 113 -0.82 10.37 -0.60
N THR A 114 -0.76 9.15 -0.08
CA THR A 114 -1.77 8.11 -0.33
C THR A 114 -3.11 8.49 0.30
N LEU A 115 -3.11 8.99 1.53
CA LEU A 115 -4.29 9.52 2.19
C LEU A 115 -4.90 10.67 1.41
N TYR A 116 -4.10 11.60 0.91
CA TYR A 116 -4.57 12.71 0.07
C TYR A 116 -5.34 12.20 -1.15
N VAL A 117 -4.76 11.28 -1.92
CA VAL A 117 -5.39 10.72 -3.13
C VAL A 117 -6.69 9.96 -2.76
N PHE A 118 -6.65 9.11 -1.73
CA PHE A 118 -7.82 8.31 -1.36
C PHE A 118 -8.96 9.15 -0.79
N THR A 119 -8.66 10.07 0.12
CA THR A 119 -9.68 10.93 0.75
C THR A 119 -10.31 11.88 -0.26
N THR A 120 -9.52 12.49 -1.14
CA THR A 120 -10.06 13.38 -2.19
C THR A 120 -10.88 12.60 -3.21
N CYS A 121 -10.47 11.40 -3.63
CA CYS A 121 -11.29 10.56 -4.49
C CYS A 121 -12.61 10.15 -3.81
N ARG A 122 -12.55 9.71 -2.53
CA ARG A 122 -13.70 9.19 -1.79
C ARG A 122 -14.70 10.27 -1.39
N TYR A 123 -14.24 11.41 -0.89
CA TYR A 123 -15.05 12.40 -0.18
C TYR A 123 -15.20 13.74 -0.91
N VAL A 124 -14.45 13.99 -1.98
CA VAL A 124 -14.51 15.26 -2.72
C VAL A 124 -14.96 15.05 -4.16
N VAL A 125 -14.29 14.14 -4.88
CA VAL A 125 -14.51 13.96 -6.33
C VAL A 125 -15.58 12.90 -6.61
N HIS A 126 -15.67 11.85 -5.80
CA HIS A 126 -16.62 10.73 -5.94
C HIS A 126 -16.54 9.96 -7.29
N HIS A 127 -15.48 10.19 -8.05
CA HIS A 127 -15.18 9.56 -9.33
C HIS A 127 -13.72 9.12 -9.37
N GLY A 128 -13.43 8.12 -10.22
CA GLY A 128 -12.08 7.66 -10.50
C GLY A 128 -11.51 6.61 -9.56
N ALA A 129 -12.30 6.07 -8.63
CA ALA A 129 -11.86 5.00 -7.74
C ALA A 129 -11.33 3.79 -8.52
N TYR A 130 -11.91 3.44 -9.66
CA TYR A 130 -11.43 2.32 -10.49
C TYR A 130 -9.92 2.41 -10.79
N ALA A 131 -9.43 3.58 -11.24
CA ALA A 131 -8.00 3.76 -11.53
C ALA A 131 -7.14 3.68 -10.27
N ILE A 132 -7.62 4.27 -9.18
CA ILE A 132 -6.94 4.24 -7.87
C ILE A 132 -6.88 2.82 -7.32
N LEU A 133 -7.91 2.00 -7.49
CA LEU A 133 -7.93 0.61 -7.03
C LEU A 133 -7.03 -0.30 -7.87
N VAL A 134 -6.86 -0.03 -9.17
CA VAL A 134 -5.83 -0.73 -9.97
C VAL A 134 -4.44 -0.42 -9.42
N LEU A 135 -4.14 0.85 -9.12
CA LEU A 135 -2.88 1.23 -8.51
C LEU A 135 -2.69 0.63 -7.11
N LEU A 136 -3.76 0.62 -6.29
CA LEU A 136 -3.76 -0.02 -4.97
C LEU A 136 -3.47 -1.52 -5.09
N PHE A 137 -4.10 -2.22 -6.03
CA PHE A 137 -3.80 -3.62 -6.30
C PHE A 137 -2.32 -3.83 -6.68
N LEU A 138 -1.81 -3.05 -7.63
CA LEU A 138 -0.41 -3.16 -8.08
C LEU A 138 0.58 -2.88 -6.95
N ALA A 139 0.26 -1.96 -6.04
CA ALA A 139 1.05 -1.71 -4.85
C ALA A 139 0.92 -2.88 -3.85
N GLU A 140 -0.29 -3.25 -3.47
CA GLU A 140 -0.54 -4.14 -2.33
C GLU A 140 -0.35 -5.62 -2.63
N ILE A 141 -0.35 -6.06 -3.90
CA ILE A 141 -0.08 -7.46 -4.21
C ILE A 141 1.30 -7.91 -3.71
N THR A 142 2.24 -6.96 -3.57
CA THR A 142 3.59 -7.23 -3.06
C THR A 142 3.73 -7.05 -1.55
N SER A 143 2.77 -6.46 -0.86
CA SER A 143 2.93 -6.03 0.55
C SER A 143 2.97 -7.21 1.52
N GLY A 144 2.24 -8.30 1.23
CA GLY A 144 2.35 -9.53 2.02
C GLY A 144 3.79 -10.07 2.07
N CYS A 145 4.41 -10.19 0.89
CA CYS A 145 5.80 -10.63 0.77
C CYS A 145 6.77 -9.61 1.40
N GLN A 146 6.54 -8.31 1.16
CA GLN A 146 7.35 -7.23 1.71
C GLN A 146 7.37 -7.26 3.25
N ASN A 147 6.22 -7.34 3.90
CA ASN A 147 6.14 -7.32 5.37
C ASN A 147 6.76 -8.57 6.01
N VAL A 148 6.56 -9.75 5.41
CA VAL A 148 7.22 -10.99 5.88
C VAL A 148 8.75 -10.88 5.73
N TRP A 149 9.21 -10.35 4.60
CA TRP A 149 10.63 -10.08 4.36
C TRP A 149 11.20 -9.07 5.37
N THR A 150 10.48 -7.99 5.66
CA THR A 150 10.85 -6.98 6.67
C THR A 150 10.94 -7.59 8.07
N LEU A 151 9.93 -8.35 8.50
CA LEU A 151 9.94 -9.03 9.81
C LEU A 151 11.11 -10.01 9.94
N ALA A 152 11.41 -10.77 8.88
CA ALA A 152 12.58 -11.64 8.84
C ALA A 152 13.89 -10.85 8.96
N SER A 153 13.96 -9.66 8.36
CA SER A 153 15.13 -8.78 8.42
C SER A 153 15.44 -8.32 9.85
N TYR A 154 14.41 -7.96 10.63
CA TYR A 154 14.58 -7.51 12.02
C TYR A 154 15.14 -8.58 12.95
N ARG A 155 14.93 -9.86 12.62
CA ARG A 155 15.41 -11.01 13.41
C ARG A 155 16.58 -11.74 12.77
N ARG A 156 17.13 -11.21 11.68
CA ARG A 156 18.17 -11.87 10.90
C ARG A 156 19.43 -12.16 11.71
N ALA A 157 19.85 -11.24 12.58
CA ALA A 157 21.02 -11.41 13.44
C ALA A 157 20.78 -12.42 14.58
N ASP A 158 19.54 -12.49 15.07
CA ASP A 158 19.20 -13.22 16.31
C ASP A 158 18.57 -14.59 16.05
N SER A 159 18.26 -14.94 14.81
CA SER A 159 17.56 -16.18 14.46
C SER A 159 18.05 -16.76 13.13
N PRO A 160 18.69 -17.95 13.13
CA PRO A 160 19.11 -18.63 11.91
C PRO A 160 17.95 -18.92 10.96
N ALA A 161 16.75 -19.19 11.50
CA ALA A 161 15.55 -19.41 10.70
C ALA A 161 15.11 -18.11 9.99
N ALA A 162 15.14 -16.97 10.69
CA ALA A 162 14.83 -15.67 10.10
C ALA A 162 15.86 -15.28 9.03
N ALA A 163 17.15 -15.57 9.25
CA ALA A 163 18.20 -15.33 8.27
C ALA A 163 17.99 -16.15 6.98
N LYS A 164 17.69 -17.45 7.11
CA LYS A 164 17.36 -18.31 5.97
C LYS A 164 16.13 -17.81 5.21
N LEU A 165 15.07 -17.41 5.94
CA LEU A 165 13.85 -16.88 5.34
C LEU A 165 14.12 -15.55 4.61
N TYR A 166 14.87 -14.64 5.21
CA TYR A 166 15.26 -13.37 4.60
C TYR A 166 16.07 -13.58 3.31
N ASP A 167 17.10 -14.42 3.36
CA ASP A 167 17.96 -14.70 2.20
C ASP A 167 17.18 -15.41 1.07
N PHE A 168 16.21 -16.27 1.43
CA PHE A 168 15.31 -16.91 0.48
C PHE A 168 14.33 -15.90 -0.15
N LEU A 169 13.70 -15.05 0.65
CA LEU A 169 12.70 -14.10 0.16
C LEU A 169 13.31 -12.95 -0.63
N SER A 170 14.49 -12.46 -0.27
CA SER A 170 15.08 -11.24 -0.85
C SER A 170 15.05 -11.19 -2.39
N PRO A 171 15.68 -12.11 -3.13
CA PRO A 171 15.67 -12.03 -4.61
C PRO A 171 14.27 -12.22 -5.21
N ARG A 172 13.41 -13.04 -4.57
CA ARG A 172 12.04 -13.29 -5.04
C ARG A 172 11.17 -12.05 -4.86
N PHE A 173 11.28 -11.43 -3.70
CA PHE A 173 10.63 -10.17 -3.36
C PHE A 173 11.08 -9.07 -4.32
N TYR A 174 12.38 -8.91 -4.57
CA TYR A 174 12.86 -7.86 -5.46
C TYR A 174 12.33 -8.01 -6.89
N VAL A 175 12.34 -9.23 -7.44
CA VAL A 175 11.74 -9.49 -8.78
C VAL A 175 10.26 -9.15 -8.76
N PHE A 176 9.51 -9.66 -7.78
CA PHE A 176 8.08 -9.45 -7.68
C PHE A 176 7.73 -7.95 -7.55
N TYR A 177 8.45 -7.23 -6.69
CA TYR A 177 8.32 -5.79 -6.52
C TYR A 177 8.66 -5.02 -7.79
N SER A 178 9.77 -5.35 -8.45
CA SER A 178 10.19 -4.72 -9.71
C SER A 178 9.15 -4.90 -10.82
N VAL A 179 8.50 -6.06 -10.92
CA VAL A 179 7.44 -6.28 -11.93
C VAL A 179 6.22 -5.42 -11.64
N PHE A 180 5.63 -5.53 -10.44
CA PHE A 180 4.34 -4.92 -10.17
C PHE A 180 4.44 -3.40 -9.94
N ARG A 181 5.41 -2.98 -9.13
CA ARG A 181 5.58 -1.56 -8.80
C ARG A 181 6.54 -0.85 -9.73
N GLY A 182 7.57 -1.54 -10.19
CA GLY A 182 8.62 -0.95 -11.04
C GLY A 182 8.32 -0.94 -12.55
N PHE A 183 7.41 -1.80 -13.04
CA PHE A 183 7.06 -1.86 -14.46
C PHE A 183 5.57 -1.65 -14.72
N LEU A 184 4.71 -2.49 -14.13
CA LEU A 184 3.26 -2.42 -14.35
C LEU A 184 2.65 -1.11 -13.81
N GLY A 185 3.10 -0.65 -12.64
CA GLY A 185 2.73 0.65 -12.06
C GLY A 185 2.97 1.82 -13.03
N PRO A 186 4.22 2.07 -13.47
CA PRO A 186 4.53 3.10 -14.46
C PRO A 186 3.75 2.97 -15.77
N LEU A 187 3.60 1.75 -16.29
CA LEU A 187 2.85 1.51 -17.52
C LEU A 187 1.37 1.92 -17.37
N PHE A 188 0.75 1.54 -16.25
CA PHE A 188 -0.63 1.93 -15.96
C PHE A 188 -0.75 3.45 -15.76
N MET A 189 0.21 4.03 -15.04
CA MET A 189 0.29 5.47 -14.80
C MET A 189 0.37 6.28 -16.11
N PHE A 190 1.16 5.81 -17.08
CA PHE A 190 1.23 6.41 -18.40
C PHE A 190 -0.12 6.38 -19.13
N LYS A 191 -0.81 5.24 -19.12
CA LYS A 191 -2.16 5.10 -19.72
C LYS A 191 -3.18 6.02 -19.05
N LEU A 192 -3.13 6.13 -17.73
CA LEU A 192 -3.98 7.02 -16.95
C LEU A 192 -3.73 8.49 -17.32
N GLY A 193 -2.47 8.88 -17.48
CA GLY A 193 -2.09 10.22 -17.92
C GLY A 193 -2.59 10.56 -19.32
N LEU A 194 -2.47 9.63 -20.28
CA LEU A 194 -3.03 9.83 -21.63
C LEU A 194 -4.55 10.03 -21.60
N PHE A 195 -5.26 9.25 -20.78
CA PHE A 195 -6.70 9.40 -20.61
C PHE A 195 -7.06 10.78 -20.06
N TYR A 196 -6.40 11.25 -19.00
CA TYR A 196 -6.66 12.57 -18.43
C TYR A 196 -6.32 13.70 -19.40
N ALA A 197 -5.17 13.61 -20.09
CA ALA A 197 -4.73 14.59 -21.06
C ALA A 197 -5.66 14.69 -22.29
N SER A 198 -6.36 13.62 -22.64
CA SER A 198 -7.36 13.62 -23.73
C SER A 198 -8.62 14.45 -23.43
N GLY A 199 -8.81 14.88 -22.18
CA GLY A 199 -10.03 15.56 -21.74
C GLY A 199 -11.19 14.61 -21.40
N ALA A 200 -11.03 13.29 -21.59
CA ALA A 200 -12.08 12.29 -21.36
C ALA A 200 -12.59 12.20 -19.91
N ALA A 201 -11.88 12.81 -18.97
CA ALA A 201 -12.29 12.87 -17.57
C ALA A 201 -13.15 14.09 -17.22
N GLU A 202 -13.17 15.12 -18.06
CA GLU A 202 -13.94 16.34 -17.82
C GLU A 202 -15.40 16.17 -18.26
N PRO A 203 -16.39 16.74 -17.53
CA PRO A 203 -16.24 17.53 -16.29
C PRO A 203 -16.23 16.68 -15.00
N LYS A 204 -16.22 15.34 -15.12
CA LYS A 204 -16.44 14.41 -14.00
C LYS A 204 -15.34 14.46 -12.94
N ILE A 205 -14.07 14.56 -13.35
CA ILE A 205 -12.93 14.75 -12.45
C ILE A 205 -12.33 16.11 -12.76
N PRO A 206 -12.39 17.08 -11.81
CA PRO A 206 -11.83 18.40 -11.99
C PRO A 206 -10.33 18.36 -12.30
N ARG A 207 -9.85 19.30 -13.12
CA ARG A 207 -8.46 19.34 -13.56
C ARG A 207 -7.45 19.40 -12.42
N TRP A 208 -7.74 20.21 -11.40
CA TRP A 208 -6.86 20.31 -10.23
C TRP A 208 -6.66 18.96 -9.53
N ALA A 209 -7.70 18.13 -9.47
CA ALA A 209 -7.70 16.87 -8.73
C ALA A 209 -6.88 15.81 -9.46
N TRP A 210 -7.16 15.58 -10.76
CA TRP A 210 -6.38 14.58 -11.48
C TRP A 210 -4.93 15.00 -11.66
N VAL A 211 -4.64 16.30 -11.89
CA VAL A 211 -3.26 16.78 -12.01
C VAL A 211 -2.50 16.55 -10.70
N SER A 212 -3.07 16.91 -9.55
CA SER A 212 -2.41 16.71 -8.27
C SER A 212 -2.22 15.22 -7.94
N TRP A 213 -3.23 14.37 -8.20
CA TRP A 213 -3.11 12.92 -8.04
C TRP A 213 -1.98 12.37 -8.90
N MET A 214 -1.90 12.80 -10.16
CA MET A 214 -0.89 12.32 -11.09
C MET A 214 0.53 12.66 -10.61
N VAL A 215 0.74 13.90 -10.15
CA VAL A 215 2.04 14.33 -9.61
C VAL A 215 2.44 13.48 -8.40
N VAL A 216 1.52 13.31 -7.45
CA VAL A 216 1.77 12.57 -6.21
C VAL A 216 2.08 11.09 -6.49
N ILE A 217 1.28 10.45 -7.36
CA ILE A 217 1.47 9.04 -7.74
C ILE A 217 2.80 8.85 -8.48
N LEU A 218 3.17 9.78 -9.38
CA LEU A 218 4.42 9.70 -10.13
C LEU A 218 5.64 9.74 -9.20
N ILE A 219 5.63 10.65 -8.22
CA ILE A 219 6.69 10.75 -7.21
C ILE A 219 6.77 9.45 -6.40
N ALA A 220 5.63 8.92 -5.95
CA ALA A 220 5.59 7.68 -5.18
C ALA A 220 6.15 6.48 -5.96
N ILE A 221 5.80 6.34 -7.25
CA ILE A 221 6.34 5.30 -8.14
C ILE A 221 7.85 5.49 -8.34
N GLY A 222 8.31 6.73 -8.57
CA GLY A 222 9.73 7.02 -8.73
C GLY A 222 10.56 6.64 -7.50
N LEU A 223 10.11 7.02 -6.31
CA LEU A 223 10.73 6.63 -5.03
C LEU A 223 10.72 5.12 -4.82
N SER A 224 9.62 4.45 -5.18
CA SER A 224 9.50 2.98 -5.11
C SER A 224 10.52 2.27 -6.00
N ILE A 225 10.74 2.78 -7.22
CA ILE A 225 11.75 2.25 -8.15
C ILE A 225 13.17 2.46 -7.59
N LEU A 226 13.48 3.67 -7.12
CA LEU A 226 14.80 3.96 -6.53
C LEU A 226 15.10 3.06 -5.33
N TRP A 227 14.10 2.83 -4.48
CA TRP A 227 14.23 1.97 -3.31
C TRP A 227 14.54 0.52 -3.69
N VAL A 228 13.80 -0.09 -4.64
CA VAL A 228 14.08 -1.48 -5.05
C VAL A 228 15.39 -1.60 -5.82
N LEU A 229 15.80 -0.58 -6.59
CA LEU A 229 17.11 -0.55 -7.24
C LEU A 229 18.24 -0.55 -6.21
N ASN A 230 18.10 0.22 -5.12
CA ASN A 230 19.08 0.20 -4.04
C ASN A 230 19.19 -1.19 -3.40
N LEU A 231 18.06 -1.88 -3.17
CA LEU A 231 18.05 -3.26 -2.66
C LEU A 231 18.77 -4.24 -3.60
N TRP A 232 18.56 -4.12 -4.90
CA TRP A 232 19.29 -4.91 -5.90
C TRP A 232 20.80 -4.67 -5.85
N ILE A 233 21.21 -3.39 -5.79
CA ILE A 233 22.62 -3.00 -5.70
C ILE A 233 23.27 -3.60 -4.45
N ASP A 234 22.63 -3.43 -3.29
CA ASP A 234 23.13 -3.93 -2.01
C ASP A 234 23.23 -5.46 -2.00
N TRP A 235 22.25 -6.16 -2.57
CA TRP A 235 22.27 -7.62 -2.68
C TRP A 235 23.40 -8.13 -3.59
N HIS A 236 23.62 -7.47 -4.73
CA HIS A 236 24.73 -7.81 -5.63
C HIS A 236 26.10 -7.55 -4.99
N ARG A 237 26.29 -6.40 -4.32
CA ARG A 237 27.52 -6.08 -3.60
C ARG A 237 27.86 -7.13 -2.54
N ASN A 238 26.87 -7.51 -1.73
CA ASN A 238 27.03 -8.54 -0.70
C ASN A 238 27.36 -9.92 -1.28
N LYS A 239 26.85 -10.26 -2.47
CA LYS A 239 27.18 -11.50 -3.19
C LYS A 239 28.61 -11.51 -3.72
N VAL A 240 29.13 -10.38 -4.16
CA VAL A 240 30.52 -10.25 -4.63
C VAL A 240 31.49 -10.41 -3.46
N GLN A 241 31.27 -9.68 -2.36
CA GLN A 241 32.13 -9.76 -1.17
C GLN A 241 32.20 -11.18 -0.57
N LYS A 242 31.07 -11.91 -0.54
CA LYS A 242 31.02 -13.31 -0.10
C LYS A 242 31.74 -14.30 -1.03
N LYS A 243 32.07 -13.91 -2.27
CA LYS A 243 32.87 -14.74 -3.19
C LYS A 243 34.37 -14.46 -3.06
N GLU A 244 34.75 -13.33 -2.47
CA GLU A 244 36.14 -12.89 -2.27
C GLU A 244 36.68 -13.29 -0.87
N THR A 245 35.85 -13.88 -0.03
CA THR A 245 36.17 -14.43 1.31
C THR A 245 36.03 -15.94 1.32
#